data_AF-A0A0M9WKI1-F1
#
_entry.id   AF-A0A0M9WKI1-F1
#
_cell.length_a   1.000
_cell.length_b   1.000
_cell.length_c   1.000
_cell.angle_alpha   90.00
_cell.angle_beta   90.00
_cell.angle_gamma   90.00
#
_symmetry.space_group_name_H-M   'P 1'
#
loop_
_entity.id
_entity.type
_entity.pdbx_description
1 polymer ?
#
loop_
_entity_poly.entity_id
_entity_poly.type
_entity_poly.pdbx_seq_one_letter_code
_entity_poly.pdbx_strand_id
1 'polypeptide(L)'
;MRRFYHGPRCGITTESLSHIQIEEHAKSTTLFSIEAQICTEPVGLYLRIQDIMLAKDGRVDLFKLPQNWEPPRAFRICSHLRYSHIASLVDPLLPAHIQGASFSQLDGNCDKCNTDFLLEIREYCGHLALIITRWINLSSGLSPDDWFWKIRSRESYYGDGLALEQDMTWSPRVSYENLSGDWSREALLSRNLSYFKNKSYKLFVEQSPMYAYMLFAAD
;
A
#
# COMPACT_ATOMS: atom_id res chain seq x y z
N MET A 1 -17.72 7.29 10.31
CA MET A 1 -18.05 6.45 9.13
C MET A 1 -19.24 5.51 9.38
N ARG A 2 -20.28 5.93 10.13
CA ARG A 2 -21.37 5.05 10.59
C ARG A 2 -22.36 4.55 9.51
N ARG A 3 -22.18 4.90 8.23
CA ARG A 3 -23.24 4.73 7.20
C ARG A 3 -22.92 3.80 6.02
N PHE A 4 -21.72 3.21 5.94
CA PHE A 4 -21.38 2.27 4.84
C PHE A 4 -22.30 1.05 4.78
N TYR A 5 -22.84 0.66 5.93
CA TYR A 5 -23.82 -0.42 6.08
C TYR A 5 -25.17 -0.22 5.39
N HIS A 6 -25.53 1.03 5.07
CA HIS A 6 -26.80 1.35 4.43
C HIS A 6 -26.70 1.33 2.89
N GLY A 7 -25.57 0.89 2.34
CA GLY A 7 -25.32 0.77 0.91
C GLY A 7 -24.90 2.08 0.23
N PRO A 8 -24.62 2.05 -1.09
CA PRO A 8 -24.04 3.16 -1.85
C PRO A 8 -24.87 4.46 -1.81
N ARG A 9 -26.17 4.36 -1.51
CA ARG A 9 -27.09 5.50 -1.43
C ARG A 9 -26.91 6.36 -0.18
N CYS A 10 -26.20 5.86 0.83
CA CYS A 10 -26.12 6.48 2.16
C CYS A 10 -24.67 6.63 2.67
N GLY A 11 -23.67 6.24 1.88
CA GLY A 11 -22.25 6.25 2.25
C GLY A 11 -21.33 6.73 1.11
N ILE A 12 -20.04 6.92 1.42
CA ILE A 12 -18.99 7.20 0.43
C ILE A 12 -18.81 5.92 -0.41
N THR A 13 -18.70 6.03 -1.74
CA THR A 13 -18.48 4.84 -2.56
C THR A 13 -17.03 4.37 -2.41
N THR A 14 -16.77 3.08 -2.59
CA THR A 14 -15.40 2.54 -2.56
C THR A 14 -14.50 3.17 -3.61
N GLU A 15 -15.06 3.52 -4.77
CA GLU A 15 -14.37 4.22 -5.85
C GLU A 15 -13.96 5.64 -5.45
N SER A 16 -14.74 6.28 -4.57
CA SER A 16 -14.41 7.61 -4.04
C SER A 16 -13.23 7.58 -3.07
N LEU A 17 -12.83 6.39 -2.61
CA LEU A 17 -11.63 6.17 -1.81
C LEU A 17 -10.43 5.75 -2.67
N SER A 18 -10.64 5.50 -3.97
CA SER A 18 -9.56 5.17 -4.89
C SER A 18 -8.74 6.42 -5.22
N HIS A 19 -7.43 6.29 -5.11
CA HIS A 19 -6.52 7.40 -5.37
C HIS A 19 -5.22 6.87 -5.96
N ILE A 20 -4.62 7.66 -6.85
CA ILE A 20 -3.32 7.41 -7.43
C ILE A 20 -2.50 8.69 -7.38
N GLN A 21 -1.24 8.56 -6.97
CA GLN A 21 -0.28 9.65 -6.90
C GLN A 21 1.02 9.18 -7.54
N ILE A 22 1.61 10.01 -8.40
CA ILE A 22 2.90 9.74 -9.02
C ILE A 22 3.83 10.92 -8.73
N GLU A 23 5.02 10.61 -8.22
CA GLU A 23 6.05 11.60 -7.89
C GLU A 23 7.35 11.27 -8.63
N GLU A 24 7.92 12.28 -9.29
CA GLU A 24 9.26 12.17 -9.88
C GLU A 24 10.31 12.62 -8.86
N HIS A 25 11.29 11.76 -8.60
CA HIS A 25 12.44 12.05 -7.76
C HIS A 25 13.71 12.09 -8.60
N ALA A 26 14.83 12.55 -8.04
CA ALA A 26 16.09 12.66 -8.77
C ALA A 26 16.57 11.30 -9.35
N LYS A 27 16.39 10.21 -8.59
CA LYS A 27 16.88 8.87 -8.95
C LYS A 27 15.79 7.84 -9.20
N SER A 28 14.52 8.18 -8.98
CA SER A 28 13.40 7.25 -9.11
C SER A 28 12.13 7.97 -9.52
N THR A 29 11.12 7.21 -9.92
CA THR A 29 9.74 7.67 -10.02
C THR A 29 8.90 6.76 -9.13
N THR A 30 8.05 7.33 -8.28
CA THR A 30 7.23 6.57 -7.35
C THR A 30 5.77 6.69 -7.69
N LEU A 31 5.02 5.60 -7.52
CA LEU A 31 3.57 5.56 -7.64
C LEU A 31 2.99 5.03 -6.34
N PHE A 32 2.05 5.76 -5.76
CA PHE A 32 1.18 5.32 -4.68
C PHE A 32 -0.20 5.11 -5.29
N SER A 33 -0.85 3.99 -4.98
CA SER A 33 -2.24 3.76 -5.36
C SER A 33 -2.98 3.09 -4.23
N ILE A 34 -4.25 3.43 -4.07
CA ILE A 34 -5.15 2.83 -3.09
C ILE A 34 -6.46 2.48 -3.79
N GLU A 35 -6.98 1.31 -3.46
CA GLU A 35 -8.31 0.84 -3.80
C GLU A 35 -8.99 0.36 -2.52
N ALA A 36 -10.31 0.50 -2.47
CA ALA A 36 -11.11 0.07 -1.35
C ALA A 36 -12.17 -0.93 -1.79
N GLN A 37 -12.53 -1.86 -0.90
CA GLN A 37 -13.60 -2.80 -1.12
C GLN A 37 -14.33 -3.10 0.19
N ILE A 38 -15.63 -3.36 0.12
CA ILE A 38 -16.38 -3.90 1.25
C ILE A 38 -16.36 -5.42 1.13
N CYS A 39 -15.77 -6.10 2.13
CA CYS A 39 -15.81 -7.55 2.23
C CYS A 39 -16.95 -7.99 3.14
N THR A 40 -17.49 -9.19 2.91
CA THR A 40 -18.56 -9.78 3.73
C THR A 40 -18.05 -10.77 4.77
N GLU A 41 -16.84 -11.31 4.59
CA GLU A 41 -16.28 -12.36 5.45
C GLU A 41 -14.79 -12.08 5.80
N PRO A 42 -14.51 -11.55 7.01
CA PRO A 42 -15.45 -10.84 7.87
C PRO A 42 -15.95 -9.52 7.25
N VAL A 43 -17.09 -9.02 7.72
CA VAL A 43 -17.68 -7.77 7.21
C VAL A 43 -16.78 -6.59 7.55
N GLY A 44 -16.35 -5.84 6.55
CA GLY A 44 -15.52 -4.65 6.78
C GLY A 44 -15.17 -3.88 5.52
N LEU A 45 -14.63 -2.69 5.72
CA LEU A 45 -13.96 -1.91 4.69
C LEU A 45 -12.49 -2.33 4.64
N TYR A 46 -12.05 -2.80 3.49
CA TYR A 46 -10.69 -3.23 3.25
C TYR A 46 -10.04 -2.32 2.24
N LEU A 47 -8.76 -2.05 2.44
CA LEU A 47 -7.93 -1.28 1.52
C LEU A 47 -6.86 -2.19 0.93
N ARG A 48 -6.63 -2.04 -0.37
CA ARG A 48 -5.40 -2.50 -1.03
C ARG A 48 -4.62 -1.28 -1.46
N ILE A 49 -3.39 -1.17 -0.96
CA ILE A 49 -2.48 -0.08 -1.29
C ILE A 49 -1.29 -0.68 -2.03
N GLN A 50 -0.91 -0.11 -3.17
CA GLN A 50 0.27 -0.50 -3.91
C GLN A 50 1.20 0.70 -4.13
N ASP A 51 2.43 0.52 -3.65
CA ASP A 51 3.54 1.44 -3.75
C ASP A 51 4.56 0.87 -4.74
N ILE A 52 4.92 1.61 -5.80
CA ILE A 52 5.91 1.19 -6.81
C ILE A 52 7.01 2.23 -6.91
N MET A 53 8.27 1.82 -6.73
CA MET A 53 9.45 2.65 -6.99
C MET A 53 10.16 2.13 -8.22
N LEU A 54 10.12 2.91 -9.30
CA LEU A 54 10.87 2.62 -10.52
C LEU A 54 12.21 3.38 -10.48
N ALA A 55 13.31 2.63 -10.52
CA ALA A 55 14.66 3.17 -10.56
C ALA A 55 14.97 3.83 -11.92
N LYS A 56 15.45 5.09 -11.94
CA LYS A 56 15.74 5.81 -13.20
C LYS A 56 16.96 5.25 -13.92
N ASP A 57 17.95 4.80 -13.17
CA ASP A 57 19.07 4.02 -13.71
C ASP A 57 18.88 2.57 -13.29
N GLY A 58 19.27 1.59 -14.10
CA GLY A 58 19.29 0.16 -13.73
C GLY A 58 20.24 -0.19 -12.57
N ARG A 59 20.64 0.82 -11.77
CA ARG A 59 21.52 0.71 -10.62
C ARG A 59 20.74 0.16 -9.43
N VAL A 60 21.14 -1.05 -9.07
CA VAL A 60 20.83 -1.79 -7.83
C VAL A 60 21.03 -0.95 -6.56
N ASP A 61 21.91 0.07 -6.62
CA ASP A 61 22.25 0.92 -5.48
C ASP A 61 21.08 1.78 -4.97
N LEU A 62 20.00 1.94 -5.73
CA LEU A 62 18.78 2.60 -5.25
C LEU A 62 18.09 1.84 -4.11
N PHE A 63 18.31 0.53 -4.05
CA PHE A 63 17.83 -0.33 -2.98
C PHE A 63 18.89 -0.60 -1.92
N LYS A 64 20.13 -0.12 -2.11
CA LYS A 64 21.12 -0.05 -1.04
C LYS A 64 20.82 1.17 -0.19
N LEU A 65 19.73 1.04 0.53
CA LEU A 65 19.19 1.95 1.51
C LEU A 65 20.30 2.44 2.46
N PRO A 66 20.84 3.68 2.31
CA PRO A 66 21.67 4.27 3.34
C PRO A 66 20.92 4.21 4.68
N GLN A 67 21.65 4.05 5.80
CA GLN A 67 21.08 4.13 7.15
C GLN A 67 20.23 5.40 7.38
N ASN A 68 20.46 6.45 6.59
CA ASN A 68 19.80 7.76 6.68
C ASN A 68 18.91 8.10 5.46
N TRP A 69 18.66 7.15 4.55
CA TRP A 69 17.69 7.40 3.47
C TRP A 69 16.30 7.23 4.02
N GLU A 70 15.57 8.33 4.08
CA GLU A 70 14.13 8.26 4.26
C GLU A 70 13.52 7.98 2.88
N PRO A 71 12.91 6.80 2.67
CA PRO A 71 12.11 6.62 1.47
C PRO A 71 11.01 7.68 1.45
N PRO A 72 10.52 8.05 0.25
CA PRO A 72 9.27 8.80 0.14
C PRO A 72 8.20 8.14 1.04
N ARG A 73 7.36 8.95 1.69
CA ARG A 73 6.36 8.48 2.69
C ARG A 73 5.51 7.30 2.19
N ALA A 74 5.37 7.16 0.88
CA ALA A 74 4.74 6.04 0.18
C ALA A 74 5.27 4.65 0.61
N PHE A 75 6.57 4.42 0.82
CA PHE A 75 7.13 3.07 1.02
C PHE A 75 7.13 2.57 2.47
N ARG A 76 6.02 2.77 3.18
CA ARG A 76 5.83 2.19 4.52
C ARG A 76 4.82 1.06 4.43
N ILE A 77 5.10 -0.09 5.04
CA ILE A 77 4.10 -1.16 5.16
C ILE A 77 3.04 -0.76 6.20
N CYS A 78 3.47 -0.51 7.43
CA CYS A 78 2.64 0.01 8.52
C CYS A 78 3.49 0.84 9.51
N SER A 79 2.88 1.41 10.54
CA SER A 79 3.59 2.15 11.61
C SER A 79 4.52 1.28 12.46
N HIS A 80 4.25 -0.02 12.54
CA HIS A 80 5.01 -0.96 13.37
C HIS A 80 6.28 -1.46 12.69
N LEU A 81 6.26 -1.57 11.36
CA LEU A 81 7.40 -1.99 10.57
C LEU A 81 8.24 -0.75 10.21
N ARG A 82 9.30 -0.55 11.00
CA ARG A 82 10.32 0.46 10.72
C ARG A 82 10.98 0.23 9.37
N TYR A 83 11.53 1.29 8.81
CA TYR A 83 12.26 1.27 7.56
C TYR A 83 13.41 0.24 7.53
N SER A 84 14.14 0.07 8.63
CA SER A 84 15.19 -0.95 8.75
C SER A 84 14.69 -2.37 8.51
N HIS A 85 13.42 -2.66 8.85
CA HIS A 85 12.82 -3.95 8.52
C HIS A 85 12.61 -4.08 7.02
N ILE A 86 12.06 -3.06 6.35
CA ILE A 86 11.88 -3.08 4.89
C ILE A 86 13.22 -3.29 4.20
N ALA A 87 14.28 -2.61 4.64
CA ALA A 87 15.62 -2.83 4.13
C ALA A 87 16.08 -4.28 4.28
N SER A 88 15.93 -4.86 5.47
CA SER A 88 16.30 -6.26 5.70
C SER A 88 15.51 -7.27 4.87
N LEU A 89 14.30 -6.91 4.43
CA LEU A 89 13.49 -7.75 3.52
C LEU A 89 13.96 -7.62 2.07
N VAL A 90 14.37 -6.42 1.65
CA VAL A 90 14.85 -6.14 0.27
C VAL A 90 16.26 -6.66 0.03
N ASP A 91 17.14 -6.55 1.02
CA ASP A 91 18.56 -6.94 0.95
C ASP A 91 18.80 -8.36 0.38
N PRO A 92 18.06 -9.42 0.81
CA PRO A 92 18.22 -10.75 0.22
C PRO A 92 17.49 -10.93 -1.11
N LEU A 93 16.40 -10.21 -1.36
CA LEU A 93 15.58 -10.36 -2.57
C LEU A 93 16.26 -9.81 -3.82
N LEU A 94 16.98 -8.70 -3.66
CA LEU A 94 17.60 -8.01 -4.79
C LEU A 94 18.73 -8.82 -5.45
N PRO A 95 19.71 -9.38 -4.71
CA PRO A 95 20.69 -10.30 -5.28
C PRO A 95 20.04 -11.55 -5.87
N ALA A 96 19.02 -12.12 -5.22
CA ALA A 96 18.30 -13.27 -5.72
C ALA A 96 17.66 -12.99 -7.09
N HIS A 97 17.00 -11.83 -7.23
CA HIS A 97 16.43 -11.39 -8.51
C HIS A 97 17.51 -11.22 -9.59
N ILE A 98 18.64 -10.58 -9.28
CA ILE A 98 19.75 -10.38 -10.23
C ILE A 98 20.34 -11.70 -10.70
N GLN A 99 20.41 -12.69 -9.80
CA GLN A 99 20.92 -14.03 -10.11
C GLN A 99 19.90 -14.90 -10.86
N GLY A 100 18.72 -14.37 -11.19
CA GLY A 100 17.66 -15.11 -11.87
C GLY A 100 17.03 -16.19 -10.99
N ALA A 101 17.13 -16.08 -9.66
CA ALA A 101 16.48 -17.00 -8.75
C ALA A 101 14.95 -16.95 -8.93
N SER A 102 14.28 -18.07 -8.68
CA SER A 102 12.83 -18.19 -8.82
C SER A 102 12.01 -17.39 -7.80
N PHE A 103 12.65 -16.78 -6.80
CA PHE A 103 12.00 -16.04 -5.72
C PHE A 103 12.37 -14.56 -5.77
N SER A 104 11.48 -13.75 -6.36
CA SER A 104 11.60 -12.29 -6.43
C SER A 104 10.52 -11.56 -5.60
N GLN A 105 9.78 -12.31 -4.78
CA GLN A 105 8.65 -11.81 -4.01
C GLN A 105 8.70 -12.33 -2.57
N LEU A 106 8.22 -11.57 -1.59
CA LEU A 106 8.17 -11.98 -0.19
C LEU A 106 6.84 -11.55 0.43
N ASP A 107 6.11 -12.52 0.96
CA ASP A 107 4.89 -12.31 1.71
C ASP A 107 5.18 -12.11 3.21
N GLY A 108 4.34 -11.31 3.86
CA GLY A 108 4.37 -11.20 5.31
C GLY A 108 3.11 -10.57 5.89
N ASN A 109 3.03 -10.60 7.21
CA ASN A 109 1.96 -10.02 7.99
C ASN A 109 2.55 -9.29 9.19
N CYS A 110 1.99 -8.14 9.54
CA CYS A 110 2.32 -7.47 10.79
C CYS A 110 1.44 -7.98 11.93
N ASP A 111 2.05 -8.73 12.84
CA ASP A 111 1.46 -9.28 14.07
C ASP A 111 0.83 -8.23 15.02
N LYS A 112 1.21 -6.95 14.91
CA LYS A 112 0.60 -5.88 15.72
C LYS A 112 -0.70 -5.36 15.13
N CYS A 113 -0.76 -5.11 13.82
CA CYS A 113 -1.91 -4.43 13.19
C CYS A 113 -2.60 -5.23 12.09
N ASN A 114 -2.28 -6.51 11.98
CA ASN A 114 -2.76 -7.44 10.98
C ASN A 114 -2.76 -6.82 9.58
N THR A 115 -1.65 -6.21 9.18
CA THR A 115 -1.48 -5.69 7.81
C THR A 115 -0.74 -6.75 7.03
N ASP A 116 -1.42 -7.35 6.07
CA ASP A 116 -0.76 -8.23 5.10
C ASP A 116 0.02 -7.38 4.12
N PHE A 117 1.16 -7.90 3.69
CA PHE A 117 1.96 -7.27 2.66
C PHE A 117 2.65 -8.30 1.79
N LEU A 118 2.97 -7.83 0.59
CA LEU A 118 3.74 -8.53 -0.41
C LEU A 118 4.76 -7.53 -0.96
N LEU A 119 6.02 -7.91 -0.92
CA LEU A 119 7.12 -7.14 -1.48
C LEU A 119 7.62 -7.88 -2.73
N GLU A 120 7.82 -7.18 -3.83
CA GLU A 120 8.32 -7.76 -5.07
C GLU A 120 9.39 -6.88 -5.71
N ILE A 121 10.35 -7.51 -6.37
CA ILE A 121 11.30 -6.84 -7.25
C ILE A 121 11.08 -7.38 -8.67
N ARG A 122 10.81 -6.47 -9.61
CA ARG A 122 10.59 -6.82 -11.02
C ARG A 122 11.39 -5.91 -11.93
N GLU A 123 11.79 -6.41 -13.09
CA GLU A 123 12.26 -5.57 -14.18
C GLU A 123 11.07 -5.07 -14.99
N TYR A 124 11.07 -3.77 -15.31
CA TYR A 124 10.05 -3.15 -16.14
C TYR A 124 10.69 -2.09 -17.05
N CYS A 125 10.58 -2.27 -18.36
CA CYS A 125 11.17 -1.39 -19.37
C CYS A 125 12.69 -1.13 -19.17
N GLY A 126 13.46 -2.15 -18.75
CA GLY A 126 14.91 -2.01 -18.51
C GLY A 126 15.27 -1.34 -17.18
N HIS A 127 14.28 -1.09 -16.32
CA HIS A 127 14.44 -0.50 -15.00
C HIS A 127 14.02 -1.50 -13.93
N LEU A 128 14.66 -1.45 -12.76
CA LEU A 128 14.22 -2.21 -11.61
C LEU A 128 13.08 -1.48 -10.89
N ALA A 129 12.04 -2.23 -10.54
CA ALA A 129 10.89 -1.77 -9.78
C ALA A 129 10.81 -2.51 -8.44
N LEU A 130 10.80 -1.76 -7.33
CA LEU A 130 10.38 -2.28 -6.03
C LEU A 130 8.88 -2.03 -5.86
N ILE A 131 8.14 -3.09 -5.62
CA ILE A 131 6.69 -3.06 -5.48
C ILE A 131 6.35 -3.53 -4.08
N ILE A 132 5.54 -2.75 -3.36
CA ILE A 132 4.97 -3.14 -2.08
C ILE A 132 3.46 -3.08 -2.25
N THR A 133 2.78 -4.21 -2.12
CA THR A 133 1.32 -4.26 -2.01
C THR A 133 0.97 -4.61 -0.58
N ARG A 134 0.01 -3.88 0.01
CA ARG A 134 -0.46 -4.13 1.38
C ARG A 134 -1.97 -4.12 1.46
N TRP A 135 -2.50 -4.99 2.32
CA TRP A 135 -3.93 -5.14 2.56
C TRP A 135 -4.24 -4.82 4.01
N ILE A 136 -5.26 -3.98 4.20
CA ILE A 136 -5.62 -3.41 5.48
C ILE A 136 -7.11 -3.63 5.70
N ASN A 137 -7.46 -4.29 6.80
CA ASN A 137 -8.83 -4.27 7.31
C ASN A 137 -9.02 -3.02 8.18
N LEU A 138 -9.96 -2.17 7.82
CA LEU A 138 -10.42 -1.02 8.62
C LEU A 138 -11.68 -1.37 9.44
N SER A 139 -12.08 -2.64 9.46
CA SER A 139 -13.34 -3.08 10.01
C SER A 139 -14.48 -2.28 9.39
N SER A 140 -15.59 -2.30 10.09
CA SER A 140 -16.83 -1.77 9.61
C SER A 140 -17.12 -0.34 10.09
N GLY A 141 -16.34 0.16 11.05
CA GLY A 141 -16.41 1.55 11.50
C GLY A 141 -17.73 1.92 12.19
N LEU A 142 -18.41 0.94 12.80
CA LEU A 142 -19.62 1.16 13.60
C LEU A 142 -19.34 1.97 14.87
N SER A 143 -18.17 1.75 15.47
CA SER A 143 -17.75 2.41 16.70
C SER A 143 -16.44 3.16 16.51
N PRO A 144 -16.31 4.40 17.04
CA PRO A 144 -15.00 5.03 17.21
C PRO A 144 -14.06 4.21 18.10
N ASP A 145 -14.60 3.31 18.92
CA ASP A 145 -13.84 2.40 19.78
C ASP A 145 -13.34 1.14 19.07
N ASP A 146 -13.69 0.97 17.80
CA ASP A 146 -13.28 -0.16 16.99
C ASP A 146 -11.75 -0.26 16.91
N TRP A 147 -11.25 -1.43 17.30
CA TRP A 147 -9.83 -1.70 17.45
C TRP A 147 -9.04 -1.45 16.16
N PHE A 148 -9.60 -1.80 15.00
CA PHE A 148 -8.93 -1.61 13.71
C PHE A 148 -8.73 -0.13 13.37
N TRP A 149 -9.56 0.77 13.92
CA TRP A 149 -9.39 2.22 13.79
C TRP A 149 -8.34 2.74 14.77
N LYS A 150 -8.43 2.35 16.05
CA LYS A 150 -7.52 2.80 17.11
C LYS A 150 -6.06 2.46 16.81
N ILE A 151 -5.80 1.26 16.31
CA ILE A 151 -4.43 0.83 16.01
C ILE A 151 -3.80 1.59 14.84
N ARG A 152 -4.62 2.26 14.01
CA ARG A 152 -4.20 3.00 12.82
C ARG A 152 -4.26 4.53 13.00
N SER A 153 -5.04 5.04 13.95
CA SER A 153 -5.26 6.48 14.18
C SER A 153 -4.11 7.19 14.90
N ARG A 154 -3.03 6.48 15.28
CA ARG A 154 -1.81 7.08 15.83
C ARG A 154 -1.99 7.77 17.19
N GLU A 155 -3.06 7.50 17.92
CA GLU A 155 -3.07 7.72 19.38
C GLU A 155 -2.11 6.72 20.01
N SER A 156 -0.84 7.11 20.06
CA SER A 156 0.31 6.41 20.64
C SER A 156 0.21 6.18 22.16
N TYR A 157 -0.99 6.14 22.73
CA TYR A 157 -1.24 5.89 24.15
C TYR A 157 -1.32 4.41 24.51
N TYR A 158 -1.49 3.53 23.52
CA TYR A 158 -1.38 2.10 23.74
C TYR A 158 0.00 1.63 23.30
N GLY A 159 0.95 1.81 24.22
CA GLY A 159 2.23 1.12 24.20
C GLY A 159 2.05 -0.40 24.13
N ASP A 160 3.14 -1.11 23.88
CA ASP A 160 3.24 -2.57 23.89
C ASP A 160 2.22 -3.21 24.84
N GLY A 161 1.25 -3.97 24.31
CA GLY A 161 0.40 -4.75 25.21
C GLY A 161 -0.95 -5.23 24.72
N LEU A 162 -1.43 -4.84 23.54
CA LEU A 162 -2.71 -5.36 23.06
C LEU A 162 -2.45 -6.35 21.92
N ALA A 163 -2.44 -7.62 22.31
CA ALA A 163 -2.41 -8.75 21.37
C ALA A 163 -3.61 -8.64 20.42
N LEU A 164 -3.43 -9.02 19.15
CA LEU A 164 -4.54 -9.19 18.23
C LEU A 164 -5.60 -10.08 18.89
N GLU A 165 -6.85 -9.61 18.94
CA GLU A 165 -7.95 -10.49 19.35
C GLU A 165 -8.04 -11.66 18.37
N GLN A 166 -8.53 -12.84 18.82
CA GLN A 166 -8.55 -14.06 18.01
C GLN A 166 -9.27 -13.87 16.66
N ASP A 167 -10.33 -13.06 16.64
CA ASP A 167 -11.13 -12.72 15.46
C ASP A 167 -10.38 -11.82 14.45
N MET A 168 -9.19 -11.33 14.81
CA MET A 168 -8.34 -10.45 14.01
C MET A 168 -7.17 -11.16 13.35
N THR A 169 -7.10 -12.49 13.46
CA THR A 169 -6.05 -13.30 12.81
C THR A 169 -6.34 -13.57 11.33
N TRP A 170 -7.52 -13.18 10.84
CA TRP A 170 -7.88 -13.37 9.45
C TRP A 170 -7.04 -12.48 8.53
N SER A 171 -6.43 -13.08 7.51
CA SER A 171 -5.63 -12.38 6.50
C SER A 171 -6.49 -11.39 5.72
N PRO A 172 -6.23 -10.06 5.82
CA PRO A 172 -6.98 -9.10 5.02
C PRO A 172 -6.79 -9.29 3.52
N ARG A 173 -5.64 -9.80 3.10
CA ARG A 173 -5.40 -10.17 1.70
C ARG A 173 -6.37 -11.25 1.24
N VAL A 174 -6.54 -12.32 2.03
CA VAL A 174 -7.45 -13.41 1.67
C VAL A 174 -8.89 -12.89 1.53
N SER A 175 -9.38 -12.08 2.47
CA SER A 175 -10.72 -11.48 2.35
C SER A 175 -10.86 -10.60 1.11
N TYR A 176 -9.85 -9.77 0.82
CA TYR A 176 -9.90 -8.84 -0.31
C TYR A 176 -9.85 -9.58 -1.65
N GLU A 177 -8.90 -10.49 -1.84
CA GLU A 177 -8.66 -11.15 -3.12
C GLU A 177 -9.66 -12.27 -3.41
N ASN A 178 -10.33 -12.84 -2.40
CA ASN A 178 -11.38 -13.85 -2.59
C ASN A 178 -12.69 -13.27 -3.14
N LEU A 179 -12.88 -11.95 -3.12
CA LEU A 179 -14.03 -11.33 -3.78
C LEU A 179 -13.80 -11.36 -5.29
N SER A 180 -14.36 -12.40 -5.92
CA SER A 180 -14.36 -12.61 -7.36
C SER A 180 -14.72 -11.32 -8.13
N GLY A 181 -13.78 -10.81 -8.91
CA GLY A 181 -13.98 -9.65 -9.78
C GLY A 181 -12.72 -9.32 -10.60
N ASP A 182 -12.83 -8.34 -11.50
CA ASP A 182 -11.75 -7.85 -12.38
C ASP A 182 -10.57 -7.18 -11.63
N TRP A 183 -10.61 -7.20 -10.29
CA TRP A 183 -9.73 -6.46 -9.39
C TRP A 183 -8.58 -7.32 -8.85
N SER A 184 -8.02 -8.21 -9.65
CA SER A 184 -6.88 -9.02 -9.20
C SER A 184 -5.65 -8.15 -8.91
N ARG A 185 -4.78 -8.62 -8.00
CA ARG A 185 -3.47 -8.00 -7.76
C ARG A 185 -2.67 -7.77 -9.04
N GLU A 186 -2.63 -8.76 -9.93
CA GLU A 186 -1.91 -8.69 -11.21
C GLU A 186 -2.51 -7.65 -12.16
N ALA A 187 -3.84 -7.50 -12.17
CA ALA A 187 -4.51 -6.46 -12.95
C ALA A 187 -4.15 -5.06 -12.43
N LEU A 188 -4.19 -4.86 -11.09
CA LEU A 188 -3.75 -3.63 -10.45
C LEU A 188 -2.29 -3.32 -10.79
N LEU A 189 -1.39 -4.29 -10.63
CA LEU A 189 0.03 -4.12 -10.91
C LEU A 189 0.28 -3.78 -12.37
N SER A 190 -0.39 -4.47 -13.30
CA SER A 190 -0.26 -4.22 -14.74
C SER A 190 -0.75 -2.81 -15.11
N ARG A 191 -1.89 -2.39 -14.56
CA ARG A 191 -2.42 -1.03 -14.72
C ARG A 191 -1.45 0.00 -14.18
N ASN A 192 -0.96 -0.20 -12.96
CA ASN A 192 -0.07 0.75 -12.30
C ASN A 192 1.28 0.88 -13.00
N LEU A 193 1.88 -0.23 -13.42
CA LEU A 193 3.11 -0.21 -14.20
C LEU A 193 2.93 0.50 -15.55
N SER A 194 1.75 0.39 -16.17
CA SER A 194 1.46 1.04 -17.45
C SER A 194 1.56 2.58 -17.39
N TYR A 195 1.38 3.20 -16.22
CA TYR A 195 1.56 4.64 -16.06
C TYR A 195 3.02 5.07 -16.29
N PHE A 196 4.00 4.21 -15.99
CA PHE A 196 5.40 4.51 -16.25
C PHE A 196 5.76 4.40 -17.74
N LYS A 197 5.02 3.59 -18.50
CA LYS A 197 5.28 3.37 -19.93
C LYS A 197 5.15 4.70 -20.68
N ASN A 198 6.21 5.07 -21.41
CA ASN A 198 6.31 6.32 -22.17
C ASN A 198 5.99 7.58 -21.34
N LYS A 199 6.15 7.53 -20.01
CA LYS A 199 5.74 8.61 -19.10
C LYS A 199 4.27 9.00 -19.28
N SER A 200 3.39 8.02 -19.56
CA SER A 200 1.96 8.26 -19.79
C SER A 200 1.28 8.97 -18.62
N TYR A 201 1.80 8.84 -17.40
CA TYR A 201 1.38 9.66 -16.25
C TYR A 201 1.40 11.17 -16.50
N LYS A 202 2.28 11.69 -17.37
CA LYS A 202 2.34 13.12 -17.68
C LYS A 202 1.07 13.62 -18.37
N LEU A 203 0.40 12.76 -19.14
CA LEU A 203 -0.88 13.07 -19.75
C LEU A 203 -1.98 13.30 -18.70
N PHE A 204 -1.86 12.67 -17.51
CA PHE A 204 -2.79 12.84 -16.40
C PHE A 204 -2.44 14.07 -15.53
N VAL A 205 -1.15 14.36 -15.34
CA VAL A 205 -0.69 15.53 -14.58
C VAL A 205 -0.96 16.84 -15.33
N GLU A 206 -0.82 16.85 -16.66
CA GLU A 206 -1.15 18.02 -17.51
C GLU A 206 -2.66 18.35 -17.52
N GLN A 207 -3.52 17.42 -17.09
CA GLN A 207 -4.97 17.62 -16.94
C GLN A 207 -5.41 18.00 -15.52
N SER A 208 -4.50 18.04 -14.54
CA SER A 208 -4.81 18.42 -13.15
C SER A 208 -3.79 19.43 -12.61
N PRO A 209 -3.90 20.71 -12.99
CA PRO A 209 -3.07 21.77 -12.40
C PRO A 209 -3.64 22.19 -11.04
N MET A 210 -3.64 21.35 -10.01
CA MET A 210 -3.88 21.81 -8.63
C MET A 210 -3.22 20.90 -7.58
N TYR A 211 -1.95 21.17 -7.28
CA TYR A 211 -1.51 21.16 -5.89
C TYR A 211 -1.94 22.49 -5.26
N ALA A 212 -3.10 22.51 -4.61
CA ALA A 212 -3.47 23.55 -3.67
C ALA A 212 -3.75 22.88 -2.32
N TYR A 213 -2.92 23.18 -1.34
CA TYR A 213 -3.05 22.78 0.06
C TYR A 213 -4.49 22.98 0.54
N MET A 214 -5.17 21.90 0.95
CA MET A 214 -6.34 22.02 1.84
C MET A 214 -5.90 21.61 3.25
N LEU A 215 -5.44 22.63 3.99
CA LEU A 215 -5.53 22.65 5.45
C LEU A 215 -7.03 22.72 5.79
N PHE A 216 -7.56 21.68 6.44
CA PHE A 216 -8.85 21.81 7.11
C PHE A 216 -8.65 22.71 8.33
N ALA A 217 -9.04 23.99 8.20
CA ALA A 217 -9.41 24.79 9.34
C ALA A 217 -10.78 24.30 9.82
N ALA A 218 -10.85 23.90 11.08
CA ALA A 218 -12.08 23.66 11.79
C ALA A 218 -12.68 25.02 12.17
N ASP A 219 -13.98 25.17 11.91
CA ASP A 219 -14.89 26.02 12.69
C ASP A 219 -15.96 25.11 13.29
#